data_AF-A0A8J7LJ93-F1
#
_entry.id   AF-A0A8J7LJ93-F1
#
_cell.length_a   1.000
_cell.length_b   1.000
_cell.length_c   1.000
_cell.angle_alpha   90.00
_cell.angle_beta   90.00
_cell.angle_gamma   90.00
#
_symmetry.space_group_name_H-M   'P 1'
#
loop_
_entity.id
_entity.type
_entity.pdbx_description
1 polymer ?
#
loop_
_entity_poly.entity_id
_entity_poly.type
_entity_poly.pdbx_seq_one_letter_code
_entity_poly.pdbx_strand_id
1 'polypeptide(L)'
;YEAGTLEPGISHFLKITRSYWSGLFHCYDVQGLPRTNNDLEQAFGVLRHHQRRCTGRQVASSSVVIRGTVQLASAIATAIHSFTSQDLAQVCVQTWQQLHSDLRQHQLTRIEQLRFRRNPQAYLTTLEKLLV
;
A
#
# COMPACT_ATOMS: atom_id res chain seq x y z
N TYR A 1 -38.84 8.57 8.64
CA TYR A 1 -37.82 9.43 9.27
C TYR A 1 -36.86 9.87 8.18
N GLU A 2 -37.04 11.08 7.66
CA GLU A 2 -36.11 11.66 6.70
C GLU A 2 -34.96 12.30 7.48
N ALA A 3 -33.72 12.07 7.05
CA ALA A 3 -32.52 12.54 7.74
C ALA A 3 -32.32 14.07 7.68
N GLY A 4 -33.22 14.81 7.02
CA GLY A 4 -33.18 16.27 6.92
C GLY A 4 -31.80 16.78 6.47
N THR A 5 -31.26 17.76 7.19
CA THR A 5 -29.93 18.35 6.90
C THR A 5 -28.76 17.37 7.02
N LEU A 6 -28.95 16.21 7.66
CA LEU A 6 -27.94 15.15 7.78
C LEU A 6 -27.94 14.18 6.60
N GLU A 7 -28.93 14.25 5.70
CA GLU A 7 -29.05 13.35 4.55
C GLU A 7 -27.78 13.27 3.70
N PRO A 8 -27.07 14.38 3.37
CA PRO A 8 -25.83 14.29 2.61
C PRO A 8 -24.71 13.56 3.39
N GLY A 9 -24.63 13.80 4.70
CA GLY A 9 -23.63 13.16 5.57
C GLY A 9 -23.86 11.66 5.71
N ILE A 10 -25.11 11.24 5.92
CA ILE A 10 -25.48 9.82 6.01
C ILE A 10 -25.26 9.12 4.67
N SER A 11 -25.64 9.75 3.56
CA SER A 11 -25.40 9.22 2.22
C SER A 11 -23.89 9.03 1.96
N HIS A 12 -23.07 10.00 2.36
CA HIS A 12 -21.62 9.89 2.25
C HIS A 12 -21.05 8.78 3.12
N PHE A 13 -21.48 8.69 4.38
CA PHE A 13 -21.06 7.63 5.29
C PHE A 13 -21.39 6.24 4.72
N LEU A 14 -22.65 6.01 4.33
CA LEU A 14 -23.07 4.73 3.74
C LEU A 14 -22.31 4.39 2.46
N LYS A 15 -22.02 5.38 1.61
CA LYS A 15 -21.20 5.19 0.42
C LYS A 15 -19.81 4.70 0.78
N ILE A 16 -19.12 5.43 1.67
CA ILE A 16 -17.75 5.10 2.08
C ILE A 16 -17.71 3.73 2.77
N THR A 17 -18.62 3.46 3.71
CA THR A 17 -18.71 2.17 4.39
C THR A 17 -18.91 1.02 3.41
N ARG A 18 -19.77 1.17 2.39
CA ARG A 18 -19.95 0.14 1.35
C ARG A 18 -18.69 -0.05 0.50
N SER A 19 -18.03 1.05 0.11
CA SER A 19 -16.79 0.98 -0.69
C SER A 19 -15.66 0.26 0.04
N TYR A 20 -15.55 0.41 1.36
CA TYR A 20 -14.51 -0.24 2.16
C TYR A 20 -14.97 -1.53 2.85
N TRP A 21 -16.24 -1.95 2.67
CA TRP A 21 -16.85 -3.04 3.43
C TRP A 21 -16.04 -4.32 3.38
N SER A 22 -15.53 -4.70 2.21
CA SER A 22 -14.75 -5.92 2.03
C SER A 22 -13.48 -5.95 2.87
N GLY A 23 -12.92 -4.79 3.24
CA GLY A 23 -11.66 -4.68 3.97
C GLY A 23 -11.77 -4.20 5.43
N LEU A 24 -12.95 -3.77 5.88
CA LEU A 24 -13.10 -3.03 7.15
C LEU A 24 -12.85 -3.89 8.40
N PHE A 25 -12.97 -5.22 8.28
CA PHE A 25 -12.97 -6.14 9.43
C PHE A 25 -12.03 -7.36 9.28
N HIS A 26 -11.14 -7.35 8.29
CA HIS A 26 -10.17 -8.44 8.09
C HIS A 26 -9.26 -8.70 9.29
N CYS A 27 -9.13 -7.75 10.22
CA CYS A 27 -8.39 -7.95 11.47
C CYS A 27 -8.97 -9.05 12.37
N TYR A 28 -10.24 -9.42 12.18
CA TYR A 28 -10.86 -10.54 12.87
C TYR A 28 -10.59 -11.88 12.17
N ASP A 29 -10.48 -11.87 10.84
CA ASP A 29 -10.32 -13.09 10.03
C ASP A 29 -8.85 -13.53 9.89
N VAL A 30 -7.92 -12.57 9.85
CA VAL A 30 -6.50 -12.82 9.60
C VAL A 30 -5.73 -12.75 10.91
N GLN A 31 -5.20 -13.90 11.34
CA GLN A 31 -4.33 -13.97 12.49
C GLN A 31 -3.08 -13.10 12.29
N GLY A 32 -2.75 -12.29 13.30
CA GLY A 32 -1.59 -11.40 13.27
C GLY A 32 -1.86 -10.01 12.69
N LEU A 33 -3.04 -9.74 12.13
CA LEU A 33 -3.42 -8.37 11.79
C LEU A 33 -3.77 -7.56 13.06
N PRO A 34 -3.33 -6.29 13.16
CA PRO A 34 -3.70 -5.37 14.23
C PRO A 34 -5.23 -5.26 14.37
N ARG A 35 -5.76 -5.50 15.57
CA ARG A 35 -7.21 -5.48 15.84
C ARG A 35 -7.72 -4.13 16.31
N THR A 36 -6.85 -3.27 16.81
CA THR A 36 -7.19 -1.93 17.28
C THR A 36 -6.52 -0.87 16.44
N ASN A 37 -7.09 0.35 16.46
CA ASN A 37 -6.46 1.50 15.83
C ASN A 37 -5.07 1.78 16.42
N ASN A 38 -4.89 1.60 17.73
CA ASN A 38 -3.61 1.80 18.40
C ASN A 38 -2.54 0.81 17.90
N ASP A 39 -2.89 -0.47 17.77
CA ASP A 39 -1.96 -1.49 17.27
C ASP A 39 -1.57 -1.20 15.81
N LEU A 40 -2.52 -0.70 15.01
CA LEU A 40 -2.30 -0.33 13.62
C LEU A 40 -1.41 0.92 13.50
N GLU A 41 -1.63 1.93 14.35
CA GLU A 41 -0.75 3.09 14.46
C GLU A 41 0.67 2.69 14.90
N GLN A 42 0.79 1.74 15.83
CA GLN A 42 2.07 1.18 16.25
C GLN A 42 2.78 0.48 15.08
N ALA A 43 2.08 -0.35 14.31
CA ALA A 43 2.63 -1.01 13.11
C ALA A 43 3.14 0.02 12.08
N PHE A 44 2.39 1.10 11.85
CA PHE A 44 2.88 2.20 11.01
C PHE A 44 4.07 2.94 11.62
N GLY A 45 4.13 3.06 12.95
CA GLY A 45 5.29 3.62 13.66
C GLY A 45 6.55 2.82 13.41
N VAL A 46 6.47 1.49 13.54
CA VAL A 46 7.56 0.55 13.23
C VAL A 46 8.01 0.68 11.78
N LEU A 47 7.06 0.67 10.83
CA LEU A 47 7.36 0.86 9.41
C LEU A 47 8.11 2.18 9.16
N ARG A 48 7.62 3.31 9.69
CA ARG A 48 8.28 4.62 9.55
C ARG A 48 9.68 4.62 10.17
N HIS A 49 9.85 3.95 11.31
CA HIS A 49 11.15 3.82 11.97
C HIS A 49 12.15 3.08 11.06
N HIS A 50 11.79 1.89 10.56
CA HIS A 50 12.65 1.13 9.64
C HIS A 50 12.99 1.92 8.39
N GLN A 51 12.00 2.57 7.79
CA GLN A 51 12.23 3.40 6.60
C GLN A 51 13.22 4.53 6.86
N ARG A 52 13.12 5.21 8.00
CA ARG A 52 14.07 6.26 8.38
C ARG A 52 15.49 5.70 8.54
N ARG A 53 15.64 4.51 9.14
CA ARG A 53 16.97 3.87 9.27
C ARG A 53 17.57 3.46 7.92
N CYS A 54 16.75 2.96 7.00
CA CYS A 54 17.24 2.52 5.69
C CYS A 54 17.47 3.69 4.71
N THR A 55 16.69 4.76 4.79
CA THR A 55 16.70 5.85 3.78
C THR A 55 17.18 7.20 4.29
N GLY A 56 17.31 7.38 5.61
CA GLY A 56 17.61 8.66 6.26
C GLY A 56 16.47 9.69 6.22
N ARG A 57 15.31 9.37 5.61
CA ARG A 57 14.22 10.33 5.43
C ARG A 57 13.30 10.40 6.64
N GLN A 58 13.00 11.61 7.10
CA GLN A 58 12.03 11.83 8.18
C GLN A 58 10.59 11.57 7.72
N VAL A 59 10.29 12.00 6.49
CA VAL A 59 8.98 11.85 5.84
C VAL A 59 8.91 10.54 5.09
N ALA A 60 7.72 9.92 5.11
CA ALA A 60 7.40 8.73 4.33
C ALA A 60 7.82 8.92 2.86
N SER A 61 8.74 8.08 2.41
CA SER A 61 9.21 8.08 1.02
C SER A 61 8.07 7.66 0.08
N SER A 62 8.09 8.14 -1.17
CA SER A 62 7.20 7.67 -2.25
C SER A 62 7.21 6.14 -2.42
N SER A 63 8.28 5.46 -1.95
CA SER A 63 8.36 4.01 -1.91
C SER A 63 7.31 3.36 -1.01
N VAL A 64 6.77 4.03 0.01
CA VAL A 64 5.62 3.53 0.80
C VAL A 64 4.40 3.35 -0.10
N VAL A 65 4.18 4.24 -1.05
CA VAL A 65 3.00 4.13 -1.92
C VAL A 65 3.13 2.92 -2.87
N ILE A 66 4.36 2.62 -3.30
CA ILE A 66 4.63 1.56 -4.28
C ILE A 66 4.76 0.19 -3.59
N ARG A 67 5.42 0.15 -2.43
CA ARG A 67 5.79 -1.09 -1.73
C ARG A 67 5.14 -1.21 -0.35
N GLY A 68 4.22 -0.32 0.01
CA GLY A 68 3.61 -0.28 1.34
C GLY A 68 2.85 -1.54 1.69
N THR A 69 2.21 -2.19 0.72
CA THR A 69 1.51 -3.47 0.91
C THR A 69 2.44 -4.55 1.45
N VAL A 70 3.64 -4.69 0.86
CA VAL A 70 4.63 -5.65 1.33
C VAL A 70 5.40 -5.15 2.55
N GLN A 71 5.73 -3.87 2.62
CA GLN A 71 6.54 -3.33 3.73
C GLN A 71 5.77 -3.30 5.05
N LEU A 72 4.46 -3.01 5.02
CA LEU A 72 3.61 -3.07 6.19
C LEU A 72 3.43 -4.52 6.65
N ALA A 73 3.14 -5.43 5.72
CA ALA A 73 3.04 -6.85 6.01
C ALA A 73 4.34 -7.39 6.61
N SER A 74 5.50 -7.03 6.06
CA SER A 74 6.81 -7.38 6.63
C SER A 74 6.99 -6.80 8.02
N ALA A 75 6.68 -5.52 8.24
CA ALA A 75 6.82 -4.89 9.56
C ALA A 75 5.98 -5.59 10.63
N ILE A 76 4.73 -5.95 10.30
CA ILE A 76 3.83 -6.71 11.17
C ILE A 76 4.38 -8.12 11.40
N ALA A 77 4.74 -8.84 10.33
CA ALA A 77 5.23 -10.21 10.42
C ALA A 77 6.52 -10.30 11.26
N THR A 78 7.48 -9.39 11.05
CA THR A 78 8.75 -9.38 11.81
C THR A 78 8.59 -8.92 13.25
N ALA A 79 7.50 -8.22 13.59
CA ALA A 79 7.18 -7.89 14.97
C ALA A 79 6.62 -9.10 15.74
N ILE A 80 5.99 -10.05 15.03
CA ILE A 80 5.37 -11.24 15.60
C ILE A 80 6.33 -12.43 15.59
N HIS A 81 7.17 -12.54 14.55
CA HIS A 81 8.05 -13.70 14.32
C HIS A 81 9.43 -13.29 13.83
N SER A 82 10.46 -13.91 14.39
CA SER A 82 11.83 -13.78 13.92
C SER A 82 12.10 -14.80 12.81
N PHE A 83 12.18 -14.34 11.57
CA PHE A 83 12.42 -15.21 10.42
C PHE A 83 13.89 -15.64 10.33
N THR A 84 14.11 -16.94 10.23
CA THR A 84 15.42 -17.55 9.95
C THR A 84 15.63 -17.72 8.44
N SER A 85 16.86 -18.06 8.05
CA SER A 85 17.15 -18.41 6.64
C SER A 85 16.37 -19.64 6.17
N GLN A 86 16.09 -20.59 7.08
CA GLN A 86 15.29 -21.78 6.78
C GLN A 86 13.83 -21.42 6.51
N ASP A 87 13.25 -20.48 7.27
CA ASP A 87 11.88 -19.99 7.03
C ASP A 87 11.76 -19.33 5.64
N LEU A 88 12.76 -18.52 5.26
CA LEU A 88 12.78 -17.85 3.96
C LEU A 88 13.03 -18.82 2.79
N ALA A 89 13.77 -19.91 3.02
CA ALA A 89 14.05 -20.92 2.01
C ALA A 89 12.79 -21.73 1.59
N GLN A 90 11.74 -21.73 2.40
CA GLN A 90 10.47 -22.39 2.08
C GLN A 90 9.60 -21.60 1.08
N VAL A 91 9.96 -20.35 0.77
CA VAL A 91 9.18 -19.50 -0.11
C VAL A 91 9.30 -19.96 -1.56
N CYS A 92 8.16 -20.16 -2.22
CA CYS A 92 8.11 -20.46 -3.64
C CYS A 92 8.71 -19.31 -4.48
N VAL A 93 9.79 -19.62 -5.22
CA VAL A 93 10.50 -18.64 -6.07
C VAL A 93 9.57 -18.01 -7.10
N GLN A 94 8.66 -18.78 -7.70
CA GLN A 94 7.71 -18.26 -8.70
C GLN A 94 6.74 -17.25 -8.08
N THR A 95 6.24 -17.51 -6.88
CA THR A 95 5.36 -16.57 -6.15
C THR A 95 6.10 -15.28 -5.81
N TRP A 96 7.35 -15.40 -5.38
CA TRP A 96 8.20 -14.23 -5.11
C TRP A 96 8.48 -13.40 -6.38
N GLN A 97 8.79 -14.05 -7.51
CA GLN A 97 9.00 -13.37 -8.78
C GLN A 97 7.74 -12.64 -9.26
N GLN A 98 6.56 -13.27 -9.12
CA GLN A 98 5.29 -12.65 -9.48
C GLN A 98 5.05 -11.40 -8.64
N LEU A 99 5.16 -11.50 -7.31
CA LEU A 99 5.02 -10.34 -6.42
C LEU A 99 6.01 -9.22 -6.78
N HIS A 100 7.25 -9.57 -7.11
CA HIS A 100 8.25 -8.59 -7.51
C HIS A 100 7.90 -7.92 -8.85
N SER A 101 7.34 -8.67 -9.79
CA SER A 101 6.83 -8.14 -11.06
C SER A 101 5.69 -7.14 -10.84
N ASP A 102 4.71 -7.49 -10.00
CA ASP A 102 3.56 -6.64 -9.72
C ASP A 102 3.99 -5.32 -9.07
N LEU A 103 4.90 -5.37 -8.08
CA LEU A 103 5.49 -4.18 -7.48
C LEU A 103 6.26 -3.32 -8.49
N ARG A 104 6.94 -3.96 -9.46
CA ARG A 104 7.64 -3.25 -10.54
C ARG A 104 6.64 -2.56 -11.46
N GLN A 105 5.52 -3.19 -11.80
CA GLN A 105 4.46 -2.56 -12.60
C GLN A 105 3.90 -1.32 -11.89
N HIS A 106 3.58 -1.42 -10.60
CA HIS A 106 3.14 -0.26 -9.82
C HIS A 106 4.18 0.87 -9.80
N GLN A 107 5.47 0.53 -9.68
CA GLN A 107 6.56 1.50 -9.76
C GLN A 107 6.60 2.19 -11.13
N LEU A 108 6.48 1.44 -12.22
CA LEU A 108 6.48 1.97 -13.58
C LEU A 108 5.29 2.90 -13.81
N THR A 109 4.07 2.48 -13.45
CA THR A 109 2.88 3.35 -13.55
C THR A 109 3.07 4.66 -12.81
N ARG A 110 3.72 4.63 -11.63
CA ARG A 110 4.00 5.85 -10.88
C ARG A 110 5.02 6.74 -11.58
N ILE A 111 6.06 6.16 -12.17
CA ILE A 111 7.06 6.90 -12.96
C ILE A 111 6.38 7.57 -14.15
N GLU A 112 5.51 6.85 -14.86
CA GLU A 112 4.75 7.39 -16.01
C GLU A 112 3.85 8.55 -15.59
N GLN A 113 3.11 8.42 -14.48
CA GLN A 113 2.33 9.54 -13.92
C GLN A 113 3.20 10.75 -13.59
N LEU A 114 4.40 10.55 -13.03
CA LEU A 114 5.32 11.64 -12.71
C LEU A 114 5.89 12.30 -13.98
N ARG A 115 6.22 11.50 -15.01
CA ARG A 115 6.67 12.00 -16.31
C ARG A 115 5.60 12.85 -16.98
N PHE A 116 4.37 12.35 -17.03
CA PHE A 116 3.22 13.10 -17.53
C PHE A 116 3.03 14.42 -16.77
N ARG A 117 3.02 14.40 -15.43
CA ARG A 117 2.86 15.62 -14.62
C ARG A 117 3.99 16.63 -14.82
N ARG A 118 5.21 16.18 -15.13
CA ARG A 118 6.37 17.05 -15.36
C ARG A 118 6.29 17.76 -16.71
N ASN A 119 5.90 17.07 -17.77
CA ASN A 119 5.73 17.65 -19.10
C ASN A 119 4.68 16.84 -19.90
N PRO A 120 3.40 17.22 -19.84
CA PRO A 120 2.33 16.48 -20.51
C PRO A 120 2.53 16.41 -22.03
N GLN A 121 2.95 17.51 -22.64
CA GLN A 121 3.06 17.60 -24.10
C GLN A 121 4.16 16.67 -24.63
N ALA A 122 5.36 16.72 -24.06
CA ALA A 122 6.45 15.85 -24.48
C ALA A 122 6.14 14.37 -24.22
N TYR A 123 5.43 14.07 -23.14
CA TYR A 123 4.98 12.72 -22.82
C TYR A 123 4.02 12.18 -23.88
N LEU A 124 2.99 12.95 -24.24
CA LEU A 124 2.00 12.56 -25.26
C LEU A 124 2.65 12.39 -26.63
N THR A 125 3.51 13.33 -27.06
CA THR A 125 4.24 13.19 -28.34
C THR A 125 5.13 11.94 -28.38
N THR A 126 5.69 11.53 -27.24
CA THR A 126 6.46 10.27 -27.17
C THR A 126 5.57 9.06 -27.32
N LEU A 127 4.40 9.05 -26.66
CA LEU A 127 3.43 7.96 -26.79
C LEU A 127 2.86 7.85 -28.21
N GLU A 128 2.54 8.97 -28.84
CA GLU A 128 2.06 9.01 -30.22
C GLU A 128 3.07 8.38 -31.19
N LYS A 129 4.37 8.64 -31.01
CA LYS A 129 5.43 8.01 -31.81
C LYS A 129 5.60 6.51 -31.59
N LEU A 130 5.19 5.97 -30.45
CA LEU A 130 5.27 4.54 -30.15
C LEU A 130 4.05 3.76 -30.69
N LEU A 131 2.98 4.47 -31.06
CA LEU A 131 1.74 3.91 -31.59
C LEU A 131 1.69 3.89 -33.13
N VAL A 132 2.65 4.54 -33.79
CA VAL A 132 2.86 4.55 -35.25
C VAL A 132 3.91 3.51 -35.61
#